data_AF-A0A7Y5I1M4-F1
#
_entry.id   AF-A0A7Y5I1M4-F1
#
_cell.length_a   1.000
_cell.length_b   1.000
_cell.length_c   1.000
_cell.angle_alpha   90.00
_cell.angle_beta   90.00
_cell.angle_gamma   90.00
#
_symmetry.space_group_name_H-M   'P 1'
#
loop_
_entity.id
_entity.type
_entity.pdbx_description
1 polymer ?
#
loop_
_entity_poly.entity_id
_entity_poly.type
_entity_poly.pdbx_seq_one_letter_code
_entity_poly.pdbx_strand_id
1 'polypeptide(L)'
;EAQRMALAIAGGDLSQKIHTSGRDEAADLQRALAEMQRGLGALVAQVRDASGNIATASQEIASGNQDLSQRTEQTASNVQTTVSSLEQLTATVQQTAASSQTANQLSASASGVASRGGEVVQQAVASMHEISASSRKIGDIIGLIDSIAFQTNILALNAAVEAARAGEQGRGFAVVASEVRSLAQRSAAAASEIKGLINTSVAAVDGGVRHVEDAGAAMKEIVDGVQRVGDIIGEIKAAATEQSAGIGQVNQSVGEIDRMTQQNAALVEESAAAAESLREQAQRLSQVVQQFRLADGASGQGPSGMGSPRLLA
;
A
#
# COMPACT_ATOMS: atom_id res chain seq x y z
N GLU A 1 -34.72 -81.80 31.00
CA GLU A 1 -34.70 -80.34 31.30
C GLU A 1 -33.45 -79.66 30.74
N ALA A 2 -32.24 -80.15 31.05
CA ALA A 2 -30.97 -79.67 30.48
C ALA A 2 -30.96 -79.55 28.93
N GLN A 3 -31.53 -80.54 28.21
CA GLN A 3 -31.65 -80.48 26.75
C GLN A 3 -32.51 -79.29 26.26
N ARG A 4 -33.60 -78.98 26.97
CA ARG A 4 -34.48 -77.85 26.63
C ARG A 4 -33.75 -76.52 26.83
N MET A 5 -32.92 -76.44 27.87
CA MET A 5 -32.10 -75.26 28.17
C MET A 5 -30.99 -75.06 27.13
N ALA A 6 -30.31 -76.15 26.74
CA ALA A 6 -29.32 -76.11 25.67
C ALA A 6 -29.93 -75.67 24.33
N LEU A 7 -31.15 -76.15 24.00
CA LEU A 7 -31.88 -75.70 22.81
C LEU A 7 -32.31 -74.23 22.89
N ALA A 8 -32.69 -73.75 24.08
CA ALA A 8 -33.01 -72.33 24.29
C ALA A 8 -31.78 -71.43 24.09
N ILE A 9 -30.64 -71.79 24.70
CA ILE A 9 -29.37 -71.06 24.54
C ILE A 9 -28.91 -71.11 23.07
N ALA A 10 -29.02 -72.26 22.40
CA ALA A 10 -28.69 -72.40 20.98
C ALA A 10 -29.61 -71.58 20.06
N GLY A 11 -30.88 -71.39 20.46
CA GLY A 11 -31.84 -70.51 19.79
C GLY A 11 -31.69 -69.02 20.15
N GLY A 12 -30.67 -68.65 20.94
CA GLY A 12 -30.42 -67.28 21.36
C GLY A 12 -31.26 -66.81 22.55
N ASP A 13 -32.12 -67.64 23.14
CA ASP A 13 -32.90 -67.27 24.32
C ASP A 13 -32.08 -67.47 25.60
N LEU A 14 -31.42 -66.38 26.02
CA LEU A 14 -30.66 -66.27 27.27
C LEU A 14 -31.50 -65.66 28.41
N SER A 15 -32.81 -65.49 28.21
CA SER A 15 -33.71 -64.84 29.19
C SER A 15 -34.28 -65.81 30.23
N GLN A 16 -34.22 -67.12 29.94
CA GLN A 16 -34.77 -68.17 30.78
C GLN A 16 -34.00 -68.29 32.10
N LYS A 17 -34.71 -68.40 33.23
CA LYS A 17 -34.08 -68.68 34.52
C LYS A 17 -33.79 -70.17 34.67
N ILE A 18 -32.51 -70.50 34.85
CA ILE A 18 -32.07 -71.87 35.12
C ILE A 18 -32.18 -72.15 36.62
N HIS A 19 -33.13 -73.00 36.99
CA HIS A 19 -33.25 -73.52 38.35
C HIS A 19 -32.49 -74.84 38.44
N THR A 20 -31.43 -74.89 39.25
CA THR A 20 -30.65 -76.11 39.50
C THR A 20 -31.05 -76.70 40.86
N SER A 21 -31.46 -77.97 40.90
CA SER A 21 -31.84 -78.68 42.12
C SER A 21 -31.24 -80.09 42.09
N GLY A 22 -30.50 -80.48 43.13
CA GLY A 22 -29.87 -81.81 43.24
C GLY A 22 -28.35 -81.75 43.37
N ARG A 23 -27.74 -82.94 43.54
CA ARG A 23 -26.27 -83.14 43.67
C ARG A 23 -25.74 -84.24 42.73
N ASP A 24 -26.53 -84.62 41.73
CA ASP A 24 -26.17 -85.62 40.73
C ASP A 24 -25.52 -84.96 39.50
N GLU A 25 -25.05 -85.79 38.57
CA GLU A 25 -24.37 -85.38 37.34
C GLU A 25 -25.29 -84.52 36.45
N ALA A 26 -26.61 -84.70 36.55
CA ALA A 26 -27.59 -83.87 35.86
C ALA A 26 -27.64 -82.44 36.43
N ALA A 27 -27.58 -82.30 37.76
CA ALA A 27 -27.51 -81.01 38.44
C ALA A 27 -26.18 -80.26 38.19
N ASP A 28 -25.06 -80.99 38.02
CA ASP A 28 -23.76 -80.40 37.61
C ASP A 28 -23.82 -79.87 36.17
N LEU A 29 -24.39 -80.63 35.23
CA LEU A 29 -24.61 -80.19 33.85
C LEU A 29 -25.50 -78.93 33.78
N GLN A 30 -26.58 -78.90 34.57
CA GLN A 30 -27.46 -77.73 34.65
C GLN A 30 -26.73 -76.50 35.21
N ARG A 31 -25.81 -76.67 36.18
CA ARG A 31 -24.96 -75.58 36.70
C ARG A 31 -24.00 -75.05 35.65
N ALA A 32 -23.33 -75.92 34.89
CA ALA A 32 -22.44 -75.52 33.80
C ALA A 32 -23.20 -74.77 32.69
N LEU A 33 -24.41 -75.23 32.32
CA LEU A 33 -25.28 -74.52 31.38
C LEU A 33 -25.71 -73.14 31.92
N ALA A 34 -25.97 -73.01 33.23
CA ALA A 34 -26.29 -71.73 33.86
C ALA A 34 -25.13 -70.74 33.83
N GLU A 35 -23.89 -71.21 34.08
CA GLU A 35 -22.70 -70.38 33.94
C GLU A 35 -22.45 -69.97 32.49
N MET A 36 -22.60 -70.90 31.54
CA MET A 36 -22.49 -70.61 30.10
C MET A 36 -23.50 -69.56 29.64
N GLN A 37 -24.79 -69.69 30.05
CA GLN A 37 -25.81 -68.69 29.75
C GLN A 37 -25.43 -67.31 30.32
N ARG A 38 -24.93 -67.26 31.56
CA ARG A 38 -24.52 -66.01 32.21
C ARG A 38 -23.34 -65.35 31.49
N GLY A 39 -22.34 -66.14 31.11
CA GLY A 39 -21.17 -65.68 30.36
C GLY A 39 -21.54 -65.17 28.96
N LEU A 40 -22.34 -65.93 28.21
CA LEU A 40 -22.87 -65.50 26.91
C LEU A 40 -23.72 -64.25 27.04
N GLY A 41 -24.58 -64.16 28.06
CA GLY A 41 -25.41 -62.98 28.31
C GLY A 41 -24.58 -61.73 28.58
N ALA A 42 -23.52 -61.85 29.39
CA ALA A 42 -22.60 -60.75 29.65
C ALA A 42 -21.84 -60.30 28.38
N LEU A 43 -21.37 -61.24 27.56
CA LEU A 43 -20.70 -60.94 26.28
C LEU A 43 -21.65 -60.24 25.30
N VAL A 44 -22.87 -60.75 25.13
CA VAL A 44 -23.89 -60.14 24.25
C VAL A 44 -24.23 -58.72 24.73
N ALA A 45 -24.37 -58.50 26.05
CA ALA A 45 -24.62 -57.17 26.60
C ALA A 45 -23.45 -56.21 26.31
N GLN A 46 -22.20 -56.63 26.54
CA GLN A 46 -21.02 -55.82 26.23
C GLN A 46 -20.92 -55.47 24.74
N VAL A 47 -21.20 -56.42 23.84
CA VAL A 47 -21.18 -56.16 22.40
C VAL A 47 -22.31 -55.20 21.99
N ARG A 48 -23.49 -55.30 22.61
CA ARG A 48 -24.61 -54.38 22.36
C ARG A 48 -24.24 -52.95 22.77
N ASP A 49 -23.65 -52.79 23.95
CA ASP A 49 -23.23 -51.48 24.46
C ASP A 49 -22.09 -50.89 23.61
N ALA A 50 -21.08 -51.70 23.27
CA ALA A 50 -19.98 -51.28 22.40
C ALA A 50 -20.47 -50.86 21.01
N SER A 51 -21.41 -51.60 20.41
CA SER A 51 -22.00 -51.26 19.12
C SER A 51 -22.80 -49.95 19.18
N GLY A 52 -23.55 -49.74 20.27
CA GLY A 52 -24.25 -48.47 20.51
C GLY A 52 -23.28 -47.29 20.61
N ASN A 53 -22.17 -47.46 21.33
CA ASN A 53 -21.13 -46.44 21.45
C ASN A 53 -20.45 -46.12 20.10
N ILE A 54 -20.14 -47.15 19.29
CA ILE A 54 -19.56 -46.95 17.95
C ILE A 54 -20.54 -46.20 17.04
N ALA A 55 -21.83 -46.54 17.09
CA ALA A 55 -22.84 -45.85 16.30
C ALA A 55 -22.93 -44.35 16.66
N THR A 56 -22.95 -44.03 17.95
CA THR A 56 -22.94 -42.63 18.43
C THR A 56 -21.67 -41.90 18.02
N ALA A 57 -20.49 -42.48 18.25
CA ALA A 57 -19.21 -41.88 17.88
C ALA A 57 -19.10 -41.66 16.35
N SER A 58 -19.59 -42.58 15.54
CA SER A 58 -19.61 -42.45 14.08
C SER A 58 -20.52 -41.30 13.63
N GLN A 59 -21.66 -41.11 14.30
CA GLN A 59 -22.57 -39.99 14.03
C GLN A 59 -21.93 -38.64 14.40
N GLU A 60 -21.21 -38.58 15.52
CA GLU A 60 -20.45 -37.38 15.93
C GLU A 60 -19.35 -37.05 14.92
N ILE A 61 -18.60 -38.06 14.45
CA ILE A 61 -17.59 -37.89 13.40
C ILE A 61 -18.23 -37.35 12.12
N ALA A 62 -19.35 -37.95 11.67
CA ALA A 62 -20.05 -37.49 10.47
C ALA A 62 -20.50 -36.02 10.58
N SER A 63 -21.05 -35.62 11.74
CA SER A 63 -21.44 -34.23 11.99
C SER A 63 -20.23 -33.29 12.00
N GLY A 64 -19.12 -33.69 12.64
CA GLY A 64 -17.88 -32.91 12.67
C GLY A 64 -17.27 -32.75 11.28
N ASN A 65 -17.35 -33.80 10.45
CA ASN A 65 -16.92 -33.76 9.06
C ASN A 65 -17.75 -32.82 8.20
N GLN A 66 -19.06 -32.73 8.44
CA GLN A 66 -19.92 -31.80 7.73
C GLN A 66 -19.57 -30.34 8.05
N ASP A 67 -19.25 -30.02 9.32
CA ASP A 67 -18.71 -28.70 9.71
C ASP A 67 -17.37 -28.43 9.04
N LEU A 68 -16.46 -29.41 9.06
CA LEU A 68 -15.14 -29.29 8.42
C LEU A 68 -15.27 -29.07 6.92
N SER A 69 -16.22 -29.73 6.24
CA SER A 69 -16.53 -29.51 4.83
C SER A 69 -16.92 -28.07 4.55
N GLN A 70 -17.91 -27.54 5.31
CA GLN A 70 -18.38 -26.16 5.15
C GLN A 70 -17.26 -25.15 5.38
N ARG A 71 -16.42 -25.36 6.39
CA ARG A 71 -15.27 -24.49 6.68
C ARG A 71 -14.19 -24.58 5.60
N THR A 72 -13.99 -25.76 5.01
CA THR A 72 -13.05 -25.98 3.90
C THR A 72 -13.52 -25.25 2.64
N GLU A 73 -14.81 -25.35 2.29
CA GLU A 73 -15.42 -24.61 1.18
C GLU A 73 -15.35 -23.09 1.38
N GLN A 74 -15.64 -22.60 2.59
CA GLN A 74 -15.52 -21.19 2.91
C GLN A 74 -14.07 -20.71 2.80
N THR A 75 -13.10 -21.53 3.25
CA THR A 75 -11.68 -21.22 3.14
C THR A 75 -11.25 -21.15 1.67
N ALA A 76 -11.69 -22.09 0.83
CA ALA A 76 -11.42 -22.07 -0.60
C ALA A 76 -11.93 -20.77 -1.26
N SER A 77 -13.16 -20.34 -0.92
CA SER A 77 -13.72 -19.08 -1.41
C SER A 77 -12.91 -17.85 -0.96
N ASN A 78 -12.47 -17.84 0.29
CA ASN A 78 -11.63 -16.77 0.84
C ASN A 78 -10.24 -16.72 0.16
N VAL A 79 -9.65 -17.89 -0.10
CA VAL A 79 -8.38 -18.02 -0.83
C VAL A 79 -8.54 -17.43 -2.24
N GLN A 80 -9.59 -17.80 -2.98
CA GLN A 80 -9.85 -17.27 -4.32
C GLN A 80 -9.98 -15.74 -4.33
N THR A 81 -10.71 -15.19 -3.36
CA THR A 81 -10.87 -13.73 -3.20
C THR A 81 -9.54 -13.05 -2.87
N THR A 82 -8.73 -13.70 -2.03
CA THR A 82 -7.39 -13.21 -1.66
C THR A 82 -6.46 -13.20 -2.87
N VAL A 83 -6.45 -14.26 -3.68
CA VAL A 83 -5.66 -14.33 -4.93
C VAL A 83 -6.03 -13.19 -5.88
N SER A 84 -7.33 -12.98 -6.13
CA SER A 84 -7.80 -11.87 -6.97
C SER A 84 -7.38 -10.50 -6.44
N SER A 85 -7.45 -10.32 -5.12
CA SER A 85 -6.99 -9.08 -4.47
C SER A 85 -5.47 -8.88 -4.61
N LEU A 86 -4.69 -9.96 -4.52
CA LEU A 86 -3.23 -9.93 -4.70
C LEU A 86 -2.85 -9.64 -6.16
N GLU A 87 -3.59 -10.15 -7.14
CA GLU A 87 -3.39 -9.81 -8.56
C GLU A 87 -3.61 -8.31 -8.80
N GLN A 88 -4.71 -7.76 -8.27
CA GLN A 88 -5.00 -6.32 -8.40
C GLN A 88 -3.96 -5.47 -7.67
N LEU A 89 -3.53 -5.87 -6.47
CA LEU A 89 -2.45 -5.19 -5.73
C LEU A 89 -1.12 -5.23 -6.50
N THR A 90 -0.77 -6.39 -7.07
CA THR A 90 0.43 -6.55 -7.91
C THR A 90 0.40 -5.59 -9.09
N ALA A 91 -0.73 -5.52 -9.80
CA ALA A 91 -0.89 -4.61 -10.94
C ALA A 91 -0.74 -3.14 -10.51
N THR A 92 -1.32 -2.76 -9.38
CA THR A 92 -1.24 -1.40 -8.83
C THR A 92 0.20 -1.02 -8.43
N VAL A 93 0.93 -1.95 -7.82
CA VAL A 93 2.34 -1.75 -7.43
C VAL A 93 3.23 -1.61 -8.67
N GLN A 94 3.03 -2.46 -9.69
CA GLN A 94 3.75 -2.35 -10.97
C GLN A 94 3.47 -1.03 -11.68
N GLN A 95 2.21 -0.61 -11.72
CA GLN A 95 1.83 0.69 -12.27
C GLN A 95 2.47 1.84 -11.50
N THR A 96 2.51 1.77 -10.17
CA THR A 96 3.16 2.77 -9.32
C THR A 96 4.66 2.87 -9.62
N ALA A 97 5.35 1.74 -9.80
CA ALA A 97 6.76 1.72 -10.18
C ALA A 97 7.00 2.36 -11.56
N ALA A 98 6.16 2.03 -12.56
CA ALA A 98 6.25 2.60 -13.91
C ALA A 98 5.94 4.11 -13.94
N SER A 99 4.90 4.54 -13.22
CA SER A 99 4.56 5.95 -13.05
C SER A 99 5.68 6.72 -12.35
N SER A 100 6.30 6.13 -11.34
CA SER A 100 7.45 6.72 -10.64
C SER A 100 8.64 6.89 -11.59
N GLN A 101 8.96 5.89 -12.42
CA GLN A 101 10.01 6.02 -13.43
C GLN A 101 9.73 7.17 -14.41
N THR A 102 8.49 7.28 -14.89
CA THR A 102 8.06 8.35 -15.80
C THR A 102 8.17 9.73 -15.13
N ALA A 103 7.70 9.83 -13.88
CA ALA A 103 7.79 11.06 -13.09
C ALA A 103 9.26 11.48 -12.87
N ASN A 104 10.15 10.53 -12.59
CA ASN A 104 11.57 10.80 -12.43
C ASN A 104 12.19 11.38 -13.71
N GLN A 105 11.84 10.82 -14.88
CA GLN A 105 12.30 11.34 -16.16
C GLN A 105 11.77 12.75 -16.45
N LEU A 106 10.51 13.01 -16.11
CA LEU A 106 9.91 14.34 -16.26
C LEU A 106 10.57 15.38 -15.33
N SER A 107 10.82 15.02 -14.07
CA SER A 107 11.56 15.85 -13.11
C SER A 107 12.97 16.14 -13.60
N ALA A 108 13.71 15.14 -14.09
CA ALA A 108 15.05 15.35 -14.65
C ALA A 108 15.02 16.31 -15.86
N SER A 109 14.03 16.17 -16.74
CA SER A 109 13.82 17.09 -17.86
C SER A 109 13.52 18.52 -17.38
N ALA A 110 12.61 18.68 -16.41
CA ALA A 110 12.24 19.97 -15.85
C ALA A 110 13.45 20.66 -15.17
N SER A 111 14.27 19.91 -14.43
CA SER A 111 15.53 20.42 -13.86
C SER A 111 16.48 20.90 -14.95
N GLY A 112 16.62 20.15 -16.04
CA GLY A 112 17.43 20.57 -17.20
C GLY A 112 16.90 21.83 -17.91
N VAL A 113 15.58 22.03 -17.96
CA VAL A 113 14.99 23.28 -18.49
C VAL A 113 15.26 24.44 -17.54
N ALA A 114 15.05 24.27 -16.23
CA ALA A 114 15.28 25.31 -15.23
C ALA A 114 16.75 25.71 -15.15
N SER A 115 17.68 24.76 -15.25
CA SER A 115 19.12 25.02 -15.31
C SER A 115 19.51 25.89 -16.51
N ARG A 116 19.02 25.55 -17.71
CA ARG A 116 19.20 26.39 -18.92
C ARG A 116 18.54 27.77 -18.77
N GLY A 117 17.38 27.83 -18.13
CA GLY A 117 16.72 29.09 -17.78
C GLY A 117 17.61 29.98 -16.90
N GLY A 118 18.27 29.38 -15.90
CA GLY A 118 19.25 30.05 -15.06
C GLY A 118 20.45 30.60 -15.84
N GLU A 119 20.98 29.85 -16.81
CA GLU A 119 22.06 30.32 -17.69
C GLU A 119 21.64 31.54 -18.53
N VAL A 120 20.43 31.51 -19.12
CA VAL A 120 19.89 32.64 -19.89
C VAL A 120 19.70 33.87 -19.02
N VAL A 121 19.22 33.69 -17.78
CA VAL A 121 19.09 34.78 -16.81
C VAL A 121 20.45 35.37 -16.46
N GLN A 122 21.48 34.55 -16.23
CA GLN A 122 22.84 35.05 -15.98
C GLN A 122 23.39 35.87 -17.15
N GLN A 123 23.16 35.44 -18.39
CA GLN A 123 23.55 36.21 -19.59
C GLN A 123 22.78 37.54 -19.69
N ALA A 124 21.51 37.56 -19.30
CA ALA A 124 20.71 38.78 -19.26
C ALA A 124 21.21 39.77 -18.20
N VAL A 125 21.61 39.29 -17.01
CA VAL A 125 22.24 40.13 -15.96
C VAL A 125 23.54 40.76 -16.49
N ALA A 126 24.41 39.96 -17.10
CA ALA A 126 25.66 40.46 -17.68
C ALA A 126 25.41 41.56 -18.72
N SER A 127 24.43 41.35 -19.62
CA SER A 127 24.06 42.33 -20.64
C SER A 127 23.52 43.62 -20.02
N MET A 128 22.71 43.54 -18.97
CA MET A 128 22.20 44.73 -18.25
C MET A 128 23.32 45.51 -17.56
N HIS A 129 24.33 44.82 -17.00
CA HIS A 129 25.51 45.49 -16.46
C HIS A 129 26.31 46.22 -17.53
N GLU A 130 26.50 45.62 -18.71
CA GLU A 130 27.15 46.28 -19.85
C GLU A 130 26.38 47.52 -20.31
N ILE A 131 25.03 47.44 -20.38
CA ILE A 131 24.17 48.59 -20.71
C ILE A 131 24.29 49.69 -19.65
N SER A 132 24.29 49.34 -18.36
CA SER A 132 24.45 50.30 -17.26
C SER A 132 25.81 51.00 -17.33
N ALA A 133 26.88 50.25 -17.56
CA ALA A 133 28.23 50.79 -17.74
C ALA A 133 28.34 51.71 -18.96
N SER A 134 27.78 51.31 -20.11
CA SER A 134 27.75 52.13 -21.32
C SER A 134 26.95 53.42 -21.11
N SER A 135 25.80 53.34 -20.44
CA SER A 135 24.95 54.50 -20.14
C SER A 135 25.66 55.50 -19.24
N ARG A 136 26.38 55.04 -18.21
CA ARG A 136 27.21 55.91 -17.35
C ARG A 136 28.30 56.60 -18.15
N LYS A 137 28.99 55.88 -19.04
CA LYS A 137 30.02 56.46 -19.93
C LYS A 137 29.44 57.52 -20.86
N ILE A 138 28.24 57.32 -21.40
CA ILE A 138 27.54 58.35 -22.17
C ILE A 138 27.25 59.57 -21.28
N GLY A 139 26.79 59.36 -20.04
CA GLY A 139 26.59 60.42 -19.06
C GLY A 139 27.83 61.28 -18.84
N ASP A 140 29.00 60.65 -18.70
CA ASP A 140 30.29 61.35 -18.56
C ASP A 140 30.64 62.19 -19.81
N ILE A 141 30.43 61.64 -21.01
CA ILE A 141 30.65 62.34 -22.27
C ILE A 141 29.72 63.55 -22.41
N ILE A 142 28.45 63.41 -22.05
CA ILE A 142 27.49 64.52 -22.08
C ILE A 142 27.87 65.59 -21.05
N GLY A 143 28.38 65.21 -19.88
CA GLY A 143 28.94 66.15 -18.90
C GLY A 143 30.15 66.95 -19.44
N LEU A 144 31.01 66.31 -20.23
CA LEU A 144 32.09 66.98 -20.94
C LEU A 144 31.57 67.95 -22.01
N ILE A 145 30.55 67.56 -22.79
CA ILE A 145 29.94 68.42 -23.82
C ILE A 145 29.30 69.66 -23.18
N ASP A 146 28.59 69.50 -22.06
CA ASP A 146 28.03 70.63 -21.30
C ASP A 146 29.13 71.60 -20.83
N SER A 147 30.26 71.06 -20.34
CA SER A 147 31.43 71.85 -19.96
C SER A 147 32.05 72.61 -21.15
N ILE A 148 32.15 71.98 -22.33
CA ILE A 148 32.63 72.62 -23.57
C ILE A 148 31.67 73.72 -24.03
N ALA A 149 30.35 73.48 -23.96
CA ALA A 149 29.33 74.46 -24.30
C ALA A 149 29.42 75.68 -23.37
N PHE A 150 29.61 75.45 -22.06
CA PHE A 150 29.84 76.52 -21.09
C PHE A 150 31.11 77.33 -21.41
N GLN A 151 32.24 76.66 -21.66
CA GLN A 151 33.49 77.34 -22.05
C GLN A 151 33.31 78.17 -23.33
N THR A 152 32.63 77.61 -24.33
CA THR A 152 32.34 78.30 -25.60
C THR A 152 31.46 79.53 -25.39
N ASN A 153 30.47 79.46 -24.50
CA ASN A 153 29.64 80.59 -24.11
C ASN A 153 30.46 81.72 -23.45
N ILE A 154 31.44 81.38 -22.60
CA ILE A 154 32.35 82.36 -22.00
C ILE A 154 33.30 82.98 -23.04
N LEU A 155 33.87 82.16 -23.95
CA LEU A 155 34.71 82.62 -25.06
C LEU A 155 33.95 83.59 -25.97
N ALA A 156 32.70 83.25 -26.33
CA ALA A 156 31.84 84.08 -27.15
C ALA A 156 31.46 85.40 -26.47
N LEU A 157 31.22 85.37 -25.15
CA LEU A 157 31.00 86.58 -24.37
C LEU A 157 32.23 87.50 -24.39
N ASN A 158 33.43 86.94 -24.17
CA ASN A 158 34.68 87.71 -24.22
C ASN A 158 34.91 88.32 -25.61
N ALA A 159 34.64 87.56 -26.68
CA ALA A 159 34.74 88.05 -28.05
C ALA A 159 33.72 89.18 -28.35
N ALA A 160 32.49 89.07 -27.85
CA ALA A 160 31.49 90.13 -27.99
C ALA A 160 31.92 91.42 -27.27
N VAL A 161 32.55 91.31 -26.10
CA VAL A 161 33.09 92.45 -25.35
C VAL A 161 34.24 93.12 -26.12
N GLU A 162 35.18 92.34 -26.67
CA GLU A 162 36.30 92.91 -27.42
C GLU A 162 35.84 93.52 -28.76
N ALA A 163 34.84 92.92 -29.41
CA ALA A 163 34.21 93.46 -30.61
C ALA A 163 33.51 94.80 -30.32
N ALA A 164 32.83 94.94 -29.18
CA ALA A 164 32.25 96.22 -28.74
C ALA A 164 33.34 97.28 -28.48
N ARG A 165 34.50 96.85 -27.98
CA ARG A 165 35.66 97.72 -27.71
C ARG A 165 36.30 98.27 -29.00
N ALA A 166 36.25 97.51 -30.10
CA ALA A 166 36.74 97.92 -31.41
C ALA A 166 35.81 98.87 -32.19
N GLY A 167 34.63 99.20 -31.64
CA GLY A 167 33.67 100.14 -32.24
C GLY A 167 33.12 99.67 -33.59
N GLU A 168 33.02 100.57 -34.57
CA GLU A 168 32.44 100.26 -35.90
C GLU A 168 33.21 99.16 -36.66
N GLN A 169 34.51 98.99 -36.42
CA GLN A 169 35.31 97.95 -37.07
C GLN A 169 35.02 96.54 -36.51
N GLY A 170 34.46 96.45 -35.30
CA GLY A 170 34.12 95.18 -34.63
C GLY A 170 32.71 94.69 -34.88
N ARG A 171 31.86 95.45 -35.59
CA ARG A 171 30.43 95.15 -35.76
C ARG A 171 30.15 93.76 -36.33
N GLY A 172 30.91 93.33 -37.34
CA GLY A 172 30.79 92.00 -37.93
C GLY A 172 31.16 90.88 -36.93
N PHE A 173 32.22 91.09 -36.14
CA PHE A 173 32.65 90.15 -35.10
C PHE A 173 31.65 90.05 -33.95
N ALA A 174 30.99 91.16 -33.58
CA ALA A 174 29.97 91.16 -32.53
C ALA A 174 28.76 90.28 -32.88
N VAL A 175 28.32 90.30 -34.15
CA VAL A 175 27.21 89.45 -34.63
C VAL A 175 27.59 87.97 -34.55
N VAL A 176 28.80 87.61 -35.04
CA VAL A 176 29.29 86.22 -34.98
C VAL A 176 29.42 85.76 -33.52
N ALA A 177 29.97 86.61 -32.63
CA ALA A 177 30.09 86.29 -31.22
C ALA A 177 28.72 86.05 -30.55
N SER A 178 27.68 86.83 -30.89
CA SER A 178 26.33 86.61 -30.40
C SER A 178 25.73 85.29 -30.90
N GLU A 179 25.95 84.93 -32.17
CA GLU A 179 25.45 83.68 -32.75
C GLU A 179 26.14 82.46 -32.12
N VAL A 180 27.47 82.51 -31.94
CA VAL A 180 28.23 81.46 -31.24
C VAL A 180 27.75 81.31 -29.80
N ARG A 181 27.44 82.41 -29.11
CA ARG A 181 26.89 82.39 -27.75
C ARG A 181 25.52 81.71 -27.69
N SER A 182 24.62 82.06 -28.61
CA SER A 182 23.30 81.44 -28.73
C SER A 182 23.41 79.94 -28.99
N LEU A 183 24.30 79.53 -29.91
CA LEU A 183 24.55 78.11 -30.20
C LEU A 183 25.12 77.35 -28.99
N ALA A 184 26.02 77.98 -28.23
CA ALA A 184 26.57 77.41 -27.01
C ALA A 184 25.49 77.20 -25.93
N GLN A 185 24.60 78.18 -25.73
CA GLN A 185 23.46 78.05 -24.79
C GLN A 185 22.49 76.94 -25.21
N ARG A 186 22.18 76.85 -26.52
CA ARG A 186 21.35 75.76 -27.06
C ARG A 186 21.99 74.39 -26.87
N SER A 187 23.31 74.29 -27.06
CA SER A 187 24.06 73.04 -26.86
C SER A 187 24.06 72.62 -25.39
N ALA A 188 24.23 73.55 -24.45
CA ALA A 188 24.14 73.27 -23.01
C ALA A 188 22.74 72.79 -22.60
N ALA A 189 21.68 73.43 -23.10
CA ALA A 189 20.31 73.01 -22.84
C ALA A 189 20.03 71.57 -23.34
N ALA A 190 20.46 71.26 -24.57
CA ALA A 190 20.34 69.91 -25.12
C ALA A 190 21.16 68.89 -24.35
N ALA A 191 22.39 69.23 -23.94
CA ALA A 191 23.23 68.36 -23.12
C ALA A 191 22.57 68.06 -21.76
N SER A 192 21.97 69.06 -21.10
CA SER A 192 21.23 68.87 -19.85
C SER A 192 20.02 67.95 -20.01
N GLU A 193 19.27 68.08 -21.11
CA GLU A 193 18.12 67.21 -21.41
C GLU A 193 18.56 65.75 -21.63
N ILE A 194 19.60 65.53 -22.44
CA ILE A 194 20.18 64.19 -22.66
C ILE A 194 20.68 63.60 -21.35
N LYS A 195 21.36 64.39 -20.51
CA LYS A 195 21.83 63.93 -19.19
C LYS A 195 20.68 63.45 -18.30
N GLY A 196 19.54 64.15 -18.33
CA GLY A 196 18.31 63.72 -17.67
C GLY A 196 17.83 62.34 -18.15
N LEU A 197 17.74 62.16 -19.47
CA LEU A 197 17.33 60.89 -20.08
C LEU A 197 18.29 59.74 -19.75
N ILE A 198 19.60 59.99 -19.72
CA ILE A 198 20.60 59.00 -19.33
C ILE A 198 20.44 58.59 -17.86
N ASN A 199 20.23 59.55 -16.95
CA ASN A 199 20.01 59.24 -15.54
C ASN A 199 18.75 58.37 -15.33
N THR A 200 17.66 58.69 -16.02
CA THR A 200 16.44 57.87 -15.99
C THR A 200 16.70 56.48 -16.56
N SER A 201 17.47 56.36 -17.64
CA SER A 201 17.82 55.07 -18.25
C SER A 201 18.67 54.21 -17.31
N VAL A 202 19.68 54.79 -16.64
CA VAL A 202 20.50 54.09 -15.64
C VAL A 202 19.64 53.59 -14.49
N ALA A 203 18.74 54.43 -13.94
CA ALA A 203 17.84 54.02 -12.87
C ALA A 203 16.91 52.87 -13.29
N ALA A 204 16.39 52.91 -14.53
CA ALA A 204 15.55 51.85 -15.07
C ALA A 204 16.33 50.54 -15.26
N VAL A 205 17.57 50.60 -15.76
CA VAL A 205 18.44 49.43 -15.92
C VAL A 205 18.82 48.83 -14.57
N ASP A 206 19.18 49.65 -13.58
CA ASP A 206 19.51 49.17 -12.23
C ASP A 206 18.30 48.48 -11.55
N GLY A 207 17.07 48.97 -11.81
CA GLY A 207 15.84 48.27 -11.42
C GLY A 207 15.62 46.95 -12.17
N GLY A 208 15.89 46.95 -13.48
CA GLY A 208 15.83 45.75 -14.32
C GLY A 208 16.81 44.65 -13.88
N VAL A 209 18.04 45.01 -13.49
CA VAL A 209 19.03 44.07 -12.94
C VAL A 209 18.45 43.33 -11.74
N ARG A 210 17.87 44.03 -10.77
CA ARG A 210 17.26 43.40 -9.57
C ARG A 210 16.18 42.39 -9.94
N HIS A 211 15.27 42.74 -10.85
CA HIS A 211 14.21 41.82 -11.27
C HIS A 211 14.75 40.55 -11.94
N VAL A 212 15.82 40.68 -12.72
CA VAL A 212 16.46 39.54 -13.38
C VAL A 212 17.25 38.69 -12.38
N GLU A 213 17.91 39.31 -11.39
CA GLU A 213 18.56 38.59 -10.27
C GLU A 213 17.55 37.79 -9.45
N ASP A 214 16.40 38.39 -9.10
CA ASP A 214 15.30 37.71 -8.40
C ASP A 214 14.76 36.53 -9.22
N ALA A 215 14.61 36.70 -10.53
CA ALA A 215 14.22 35.61 -11.43
C ALA A 215 15.26 34.47 -11.44
N GLY A 216 16.56 34.80 -11.35
CA GLY A 216 17.65 33.84 -11.26
C GLY A 216 17.63 33.05 -9.95
N ALA A 217 17.37 33.72 -8.83
CA ALA A 217 17.18 33.08 -7.54
C ALA A 217 15.98 32.12 -7.56
N ALA A 218 14.85 32.54 -8.13
CA ALA A 218 13.67 31.69 -8.29
C ALA A 218 13.94 30.45 -9.16
N MET A 219 14.72 30.57 -10.25
CA MET A 219 15.13 29.41 -11.05
C MET A 219 15.96 28.41 -10.25
N LYS A 220 16.86 28.91 -9.37
CA LYS A 220 17.65 28.04 -8.48
C LYS A 220 16.77 27.29 -7.48
N GLU A 221 15.81 27.97 -6.86
CA GLU A 221 14.84 27.33 -5.96
C GLU A 221 14.01 26.25 -6.67
N ILE A 222 13.65 26.47 -7.95
CA ILE A 222 12.97 25.45 -8.76
C ILE A 222 13.86 24.24 -8.98
N VAL A 223 15.13 24.42 -9.34
CA VAL A 223 16.07 23.29 -9.51
C VAL A 223 16.19 22.48 -8.22
N ASP A 224 16.38 23.15 -7.08
CA ASP A 224 16.49 22.49 -5.77
C ASP A 224 15.17 21.80 -5.36
N GLY A 225 14.02 22.39 -5.71
CA GLY A 225 12.70 21.79 -5.50
C GLY A 225 12.49 20.52 -6.34
N VAL A 226 12.82 20.58 -7.62
CA VAL A 226 12.69 19.44 -8.55
C VAL A 226 13.65 18.31 -8.17
N GLN A 227 14.85 18.63 -7.67
CA GLN A 227 15.79 17.62 -7.18
C GLN A 227 15.20 16.84 -6.00
N ARG A 228 14.61 17.52 -5.01
CA ARG A 228 13.92 16.87 -3.88
C ARG A 228 12.75 16.00 -4.34
N VAL A 229 12.00 16.44 -5.35
CA VAL A 229 10.94 15.63 -5.95
C VAL A 229 11.51 14.35 -6.58
N GLY A 230 12.66 14.45 -7.25
CA GLY A 230 13.39 13.29 -7.78
C GLY A 230 13.77 12.28 -6.70
N ASP A 231 14.28 12.75 -5.56
CA ASP A 231 14.65 11.89 -4.43
C ASP A 231 13.43 11.13 -3.88
N ILE A 232 12.31 11.82 -3.66
CA ILE A 232 11.03 11.22 -3.20
C ILE A 232 10.54 10.16 -4.20
N ILE A 233 10.61 10.44 -5.49
CA ILE A 233 10.22 9.47 -6.53
C ILE A 233 11.14 8.23 -6.50
N GLY A 234 12.43 8.43 -6.22
CA GLY A 234 13.39 7.35 -5.99
C GLY A 234 12.98 6.44 -4.82
N GLU A 235 12.59 7.04 -3.69
CA GLU A 235 12.07 6.31 -2.53
C GLU A 235 10.78 5.54 -2.84
N ILE A 236 9.83 6.15 -3.57
CA ILE A 236 8.59 5.48 -3.99
C ILE A 236 8.90 4.26 -4.87
N LYS A 237 9.85 4.38 -5.80
CA LYS A 237 10.26 3.25 -6.65
C LYS A 237 10.88 2.13 -5.82
N ALA A 238 11.72 2.45 -4.84
CA ALA A 238 12.32 1.47 -3.95
C ALA A 238 11.23 0.75 -3.12
N ALA A 239 10.32 1.50 -2.51
CA ALA A 239 9.19 0.97 -1.76
C ALA A 239 8.28 0.08 -2.62
N ALA A 240 7.99 0.47 -3.87
CA ALA A 240 7.20 -0.34 -4.79
C ALA A 240 7.91 -1.67 -5.14
N THR A 241 9.24 -1.65 -5.26
CA THR A 241 10.03 -2.87 -5.51
C THR A 241 9.98 -3.82 -4.31
N GLU A 242 10.12 -3.29 -3.10
CA GLU A 242 10.01 -4.05 -1.85
C GLU A 242 8.59 -4.62 -1.66
N GLN A 243 7.55 -3.81 -1.91
CA GLN A 243 6.15 -4.26 -1.89
C GLN A 243 5.91 -5.40 -2.90
N SER A 244 6.46 -5.30 -4.11
CA SER A 244 6.32 -6.37 -5.10
C SER A 244 6.96 -7.68 -4.62
N ALA A 245 8.10 -7.62 -3.94
CA ALA A 245 8.72 -8.80 -3.34
C ALA A 245 7.87 -9.37 -2.19
N GLY A 246 7.35 -8.49 -1.32
CA GLY A 246 6.44 -8.89 -0.23
C GLY A 246 5.16 -9.55 -0.73
N ILE A 247 4.55 -9.02 -1.80
CA ILE A 247 3.38 -9.63 -2.44
C ILE A 247 3.73 -11.02 -3.00
N GLY A 248 4.92 -11.19 -3.59
CA GLY A 248 5.40 -12.50 -4.04
C GLY A 248 5.44 -13.54 -2.91
N GLN A 249 5.91 -13.15 -1.73
CA GLN A 249 5.93 -14.02 -0.55
C GLN A 249 4.51 -14.35 -0.06
N VAL A 250 3.61 -13.38 -0.01
CA VAL A 250 2.21 -13.61 0.36
C VAL A 250 1.54 -14.57 -0.63
N ASN A 251 1.79 -14.40 -1.93
CA ASN A 251 1.26 -15.29 -2.96
C ASN A 251 1.71 -16.75 -2.78
N GLN A 252 2.98 -16.95 -2.38
CA GLN A 252 3.48 -18.29 -2.05
C GLN A 252 2.74 -18.90 -0.84
N SER A 253 2.55 -18.12 0.24
CA SER A 253 1.81 -18.58 1.41
C SER A 253 0.35 -18.92 1.09
N VAL A 254 -0.29 -18.13 0.22
CA VAL A 254 -1.67 -18.42 -0.24
C VAL A 254 -1.74 -19.72 -1.04
N GLY A 255 -0.72 -20.00 -1.86
CA GLY A 255 -0.60 -21.29 -2.56
C GLY A 255 -0.44 -22.50 -1.62
N GLU A 256 0.21 -22.32 -0.46
CA GLU A 256 0.27 -23.36 0.58
C GLU A 256 -1.09 -23.58 1.25
N ILE A 257 -1.82 -22.50 1.54
CA ILE A 257 -3.19 -22.58 2.10
C ILE A 257 -4.13 -23.28 1.12
N ASP A 258 -4.04 -22.99 -0.19
CA ASP A 258 -4.82 -23.69 -1.21
C ASP A 258 -4.55 -25.20 -1.21
N ARG A 259 -3.27 -25.60 -1.18
CA ARG A 259 -2.89 -27.02 -1.09
C ARG A 259 -3.43 -27.69 0.17
N MET A 260 -3.34 -27.03 1.33
CA MET A 260 -3.90 -27.54 2.59
C MET A 260 -5.43 -27.65 2.52
N THR A 261 -6.09 -26.71 1.84
CA THR A 261 -7.54 -26.70 1.67
C THR A 261 -7.99 -27.89 0.81
N GLN A 262 -7.27 -28.19 -0.28
CA GLN A 262 -7.52 -29.39 -1.10
C GLN A 262 -7.26 -30.68 -0.33
N GLN A 263 -6.21 -30.74 0.50
CA GLN A 263 -5.96 -31.89 1.37
C GLN A 263 -7.07 -32.08 2.41
N ASN A 264 -7.55 -31.00 3.01
CA ASN A 264 -8.67 -31.06 3.95
C ASN A 264 -9.94 -31.57 3.26
N ALA A 265 -10.22 -31.15 2.02
CA ALA A 265 -11.36 -31.65 1.27
C ALA A 265 -11.27 -33.17 1.04
N ALA A 266 -10.10 -33.67 0.65
CA ALA A 266 -9.86 -35.12 0.51
C ALA A 266 -10.01 -35.87 1.84
N LEU A 267 -9.48 -35.32 2.93
CA LEU A 267 -9.59 -35.91 4.28
C LEU A 267 -11.04 -35.93 4.78
N VAL A 268 -11.84 -34.92 4.44
CA VAL A 268 -13.27 -34.88 4.75
C VAL A 268 -14.00 -36.00 4.01
N GLU A 269 -13.74 -36.22 2.72
CA GLU A 269 -14.34 -37.32 1.96
C GLU A 269 -13.95 -38.69 2.55
N GLU A 270 -12.66 -38.91 2.82
CA GLU A 270 -12.16 -40.15 3.39
C GLU A 270 -12.74 -40.43 4.77
N SER A 271 -12.77 -39.41 5.64
CA SER A 271 -13.29 -39.54 7.00
C SER A 271 -14.82 -39.74 7.00
N ALA A 272 -15.55 -39.20 6.03
CA ALA A 272 -16.99 -39.39 5.90
C ALA A 272 -17.30 -40.83 5.48
N ALA A 273 -16.54 -41.36 4.52
CA ALA A 273 -16.63 -42.76 4.12
C ALA A 273 -16.28 -43.73 5.27
N ALA A 274 -15.25 -43.40 6.06
CA ALA A 274 -14.87 -44.19 7.23
C ALA A 274 -15.95 -44.18 8.33
N ALA A 275 -16.52 -43.01 8.63
CA ALA A 275 -17.59 -42.87 9.62
C ALA A 275 -18.85 -43.65 9.21
N GLU A 276 -19.22 -43.61 7.92
CA GLU A 276 -20.36 -44.38 7.41
C GLU A 276 -20.08 -45.89 7.49
N SER A 277 -18.87 -46.34 7.14
CA SER A 277 -18.49 -47.75 7.26
C SER A 277 -18.56 -48.25 8.71
N LEU A 278 -18.09 -47.45 9.68
CA LEU A 278 -18.19 -47.77 11.12
C LEU A 278 -19.64 -47.83 11.58
N ARG A 279 -20.49 -46.90 11.12
CA ARG A 279 -21.93 -46.88 11.41
C ARG A 279 -22.61 -48.15 10.91
N GLU A 280 -22.33 -48.57 9.67
CA GLU A 280 -22.87 -49.82 9.13
C GLU A 280 -22.35 -51.06 9.89
N GLN A 281 -21.07 -51.09 10.26
CA GLN A 281 -20.51 -52.20 11.05
C GLN A 281 -21.17 -52.30 12.44
N ALA A 282 -21.39 -51.17 13.11
CA ALA A 282 -22.11 -51.11 14.37
C ALA A 282 -23.57 -51.58 14.23
N GLN A 283 -24.25 -51.20 13.14
CA GLN A 283 -25.61 -51.68 12.85
C GLN A 283 -25.64 -53.19 12.61
N ARG A 284 -24.69 -53.74 11.84
CA ARG A 284 -24.57 -55.19 11.61
C ARG A 284 -24.33 -55.94 12.92
N LEU A 285 -23.42 -55.46 13.77
CA LEU A 285 -23.18 -56.05 15.09
C LEU A 285 -24.44 -55.99 15.97
N SER A 286 -25.13 -54.85 16.00
CA SER A 286 -26.39 -54.67 16.71
C SER A 286 -27.46 -55.67 16.25
N GLN A 287 -27.59 -55.91 14.94
CA GLN A 287 -28.55 -56.89 14.40
C GLN A 287 -28.19 -58.33 14.79
N VAL A 288 -26.91 -58.68 14.81
CA VAL A 288 -26.44 -60.01 15.23
C VAL A 288 -26.74 -60.25 16.71
N VAL A 289 -26.47 -59.27 17.58
CA VAL A 289 -26.75 -59.41 19.02
C VAL A 289 -28.24 -59.34 19.36
N GLN A 290 -29.07 -58.68 18.55
CA GLN A 290 -30.53 -58.65 18.72
C GLN A 290 -31.19 -60.03 18.56
N GLN A 291 -30.53 -60.99 17.91
CA GLN A 291 -31.01 -62.37 17.85
C GLN A 291 -30.99 -63.06 19.22
N PHE A 292 -30.18 -62.54 20.16
CA PHE A 292 -30.10 -63.05 21.52
C PHE A 292 -31.08 -62.30 22.44
N ARG A 293 -32.02 -63.02 23.04
CA ARG A 293 -32.92 -62.50 24.07
C ARG A 293 -32.23 -62.56 25.43
N LEU A 294 -31.89 -61.41 25.99
CA LEU A 294 -31.38 -61.28 27.35
C LEU A 294 -32.55 -61.24 28.34
N ALA A 295 -32.32 -61.65 29.59
CA ALA A 295 -33.31 -61.47 30.65
C ALA A 295 -33.52 -59.97 30.91
N ASP A 296 -34.77 -59.50 30.85
CA ASP A 296 -35.14 -58.14 31.23
C ASP A 296 -34.84 -57.90 32.72
N GLY A 297 -33.63 -57.43 33.01
CA GLY A 297 -33.16 -57.27 34.38
C GLY A 297 -31.93 -56.37 34.57
N ALA A 298 -31.48 -55.65 33.53
CA ALA A 298 -30.34 -54.73 33.66
C ALA A 298 -30.48 -53.41 32.87
N SER A 299 -31.66 -53.12 32.32
CA SER A 299 -31.99 -51.80 31.76
C SER A 299 -32.80 -51.01 32.79
N GLY A 300 -32.13 -50.38 33.75
CA GLY A 300 -32.84 -49.67 34.81
C GLY A 300 -31.98 -49.05 35.91
N GLN A 301 -30.88 -48.38 35.57
CA GLN A 301 -30.27 -47.42 36.49
C GLN A 301 -29.66 -46.26 35.72
N GLY A 302 -30.53 -45.41 35.16
CA GLY A 302 -30.13 -44.06 34.81
C GLY A 302 -29.84 -43.30 36.11
N PRO A 303 -28.69 -42.62 36.25
CA PRO A 303 -28.48 -41.75 37.39
C PRO A 303 -29.40 -40.53 37.24
N SER A 304 -30.48 -40.53 38.02
CA SER A 304 -31.26 -39.35 38.33
C SER A 304 -30.39 -38.37 39.12
N GLY A 305 -30.10 -37.21 38.50
CA GLY A 305 -29.84 -35.96 39.21
C GLY A 305 -28.37 -35.59 39.43
N MET A 306 -27.89 -34.59 38.68
CA MET A 306 -27.09 -33.51 39.25
C MET A 306 -27.20 -32.23 38.41
N GLY A 307 -27.94 -31.27 38.98
CA GLY A 307 -27.72 -29.82 38.97
C GLY A 307 -27.17 -29.14 37.71
N SER A 308 -28.03 -28.37 37.08
CA SER A 308 -27.64 -27.18 36.31
C SER A 308 -26.83 -26.20 37.18
N PRO A 309 -25.76 -25.60 36.65
CA PRO A 309 -25.37 -24.26 37.02
C PRO A 309 -25.74 -23.30 35.89
N ARG A 310 -26.58 -22.32 36.22
CA ARG A 310 -26.61 -21.02 35.56
C ARG A 310 -25.18 -20.47 35.52
N LEU A 311 -24.74 -19.99 34.36
CA LEU A 311 -23.74 -18.93 34.31
C LEU A 311 -24.15 -17.88 33.29
N LEU A 312 -24.30 -16.67 33.81
CA LEU A 312 -24.24 -15.42 33.07
C LEU A 312 -22.84 -15.27 32.45
N ALA A 313 -22.80 -14.88 31.18
CA ALA A 313 -21.99 -13.80 30.63
C ALA A 313 -22.42 -13.59 29.17
#